data_AF-A0A3D0GXT8-F1
#
_entry.id   AF-A0A3D0GXT8-F1
#
_cell.length_a   1.000
_cell.length_b   1.000
_cell.length_c   1.000
_cell.angle_alpha   90.00
_cell.angle_beta   90.00
_cell.angle_gamma   90.00
#
_symmetry.space_group_name_H-M   'P 1'
#
loop_
_entity.id
_entity.type
_entity.pdbx_description
1 polymer ?
#
loop_
_entity_poly.entity_id
_entity_poly.type
_entity_poly.pdbx_seq_one_letter_code
_entity_poly.pdbx_strand_id
1 'polypeptide(L)'
;MKLISWNVNGIRACRQKGFDDVFRQLDADIFCLQETKCQEGQVELEFPGYESYWNYAQKKGYSGTAVFTRKTPLSVTYGIGIEEHDNEGRVITLEFENFYLVNVYVPNSKEELARLDYRVVWETDFRKYILSLDEKKPVIYCGDLNVAHKEIDLK
;
A
#
# COMPACT_ATOMS: atom_id res chain seq x y z
N MET A 1 -4.85 -19.00 0.16
CA MET A 1 -4.71 -17.59 -0.24
C MET A 1 -3.29 -17.16 0.03
N LYS A 2 -2.59 -16.63 -0.98
CA LYS A 2 -1.23 -16.12 -0.90
C LYS A 2 -1.25 -14.61 -1.13
N LEU A 3 -0.70 -13.86 -0.17
CA LEU A 3 -0.60 -12.41 -0.26
C LEU A 3 0.88 -12.02 -0.23
N ILE A 4 1.23 -11.01 -1.01
CA ILE A 4 2.58 -10.45 -1.06
C ILE A 4 2.49 -8.96 -0.85
N SER A 5 3.33 -8.42 0.02
CA SER A 5 3.50 -6.98 0.22
C SER A 5 4.94 -6.61 -0.11
N TRP A 6 5.12 -5.60 -0.98
CA TRP A 6 6.42 -5.19 -1.43
C TRP A 6 6.51 -3.68 -1.67
N ASN A 7 7.38 -3.00 -0.93
CA ASN A 7 7.85 -1.68 -1.31
C ASN A 7 8.83 -1.81 -2.48
N VAL A 8 8.41 -1.35 -3.66
CA VAL A 8 9.16 -1.46 -4.92
C VAL A 8 10.11 -0.29 -5.19
N ASN A 9 10.10 0.75 -4.35
CA ASN A 9 10.92 1.96 -4.49
C ASN A 9 10.94 2.51 -5.94
N GLY A 10 9.76 2.62 -6.54
CA GLY A 10 9.55 3.06 -7.93
C GLY A 10 9.32 1.89 -8.88
N ILE A 11 8.06 1.71 -9.31
CA ILE A 11 7.64 0.55 -10.10
C ILE A 11 8.33 0.45 -11.47
N ARG A 12 8.59 1.59 -12.12
CA ARG A 12 9.31 1.59 -13.42
C ARG A 12 10.75 1.10 -13.28
N ALA A 13 11.44 1.51 -12.23
CA ALA A 13 12.81 1.08 -11.97
C ALA A 13 12.85 -0.39 -11.53
N CYS A 14 11.87 -0.82 -10.72
CA CYS A 14 11.70 -2.21 -10.34
C CYS A 14 11.44 -3.10 -11.56
N ARG A 15 10.62 -2.65 -12.51
CA ARG A 15 10.31 -3.36 -13.76
C ARG A 15 11.54 -3.63 -14.63
N GLN A 16 12.44 -2.65 -14.74
CA GLN A 16 13.72 -2.83 -15.45
C GLN A 16 14.61 -3.92 -14.83
N LYS A 17 14.35 -4.31 -13.57
CA LYS A 17 15.07 -5.35 -12.84
C LYS A 17 14.32 -6.70 -12.79
N GLY A 18 13.31 -6.89 -13.64
CA GLY A 18 12.59 -8.17 -13.76
C GLY A 18 11.35 -8.30 -12.87
N PHE A 19 10.71 -7.19 -12.48
CA PHE A 19 9.45 -7.23 -11.71
C PHE A 19 8.41 -8.17 -12.31
N ASP A 20 8.18 -8.10 -13.63
CA ASP A 20 7.13 -8.87 -14.30
C ASP A 20 7.36 -10.40 -14.15
N ASP A 21 8.62 -10.84 -14.17
CA ASP A 21 8.97 -12.24 -13.99
C ASP A 21 8.82 -12.67 -12.54
N VAL A 22 9.27 -11.83 -11.59
CA VAL A 22 9.10 -12.06 -10.15
C VAL A 22 7.62 -12.13 -9.79
N PHE A 23 6.79 -11.24 -10.32
CA PHE A 23 5.34 -11.22 -10.11
C PHE A 23 4.70 -12.55 -10.55
N ARG A 24 5.04 -13.02 -11.76
CA ARG A 24 4.53 -14.30 -12.29
C ARG A 24 5.04 -15.51 -11.51
N GLN A 25 6.32 -15.54 -11.15
CA GLN A 25 6.92 -16.65 -10.39
C GLN A 25 6.34 -16.77 -8.98
N LEU A 26 6.09 -15.63 -8.35
CA LEU A 26 5.53 -15.59 -7.02
C LEU A 26 4.03 -15.94 -7.00
N ASP A 27 3.30 -15.77 -8.10
CA ASP A 27 1.96 -16.35 -8.33
C ASP A 27 0.98 -16.15 -7.14
N ALA A 28 0.91 -14.93 -6.59
CA ALA A 28 0.06 -14.64 -5.43
C ALA A 28 -1.40 -14.38 -5.82
N ASP A 29 -2.33 -14.62 -4.90
CA ASP A 29 -3.73 -14.23 -5.11
C ASP A 29 -3.89 -12.70 -5.06
N ILE A 30 -3.09 -12.05 -4.21
CA ILE A 30 -3.06 -10.59 -4.05
C ILE A 30 -1.61 -10.09 -3.90
N PHE A 31 -1.25 -9.05 -4.66
CA PHE A 31 0.00 -8.29 -4.54
C PHE A 31 -0.28 -6.85 -4.12
N CYS A 32 0.32 -6.43 -3.02
CA CYS A 32 0.28 -5.09 -2.50
C CYS A 32 1.64 -4.43 -2.75
N LEU A 33 1.64 -3.34 -3.51
CA LEU A 33 2.83 -2.55 -3.80
C LEU A 33 2.79 -1.22 -3.05
N GLN A 34 3.94 -0.84 -2.49
CA GLN A 34 4.18 0.46 -1.89
C GLN A 34 5.26 1.21 -2.66
N GLU A 35 5.23 2.54 -2.55
CA GLU A 35 6.21 3.44 -3.15
C GLU A 35 6.32 3.29 -4.68
N THR A 36 5.17 3.23 -5.37
CA THR A 36 5.13 3.05 -6.83
C THR A 36 5.78 4.20 -7.61
N LYS A 37 5.77 5.43 -7.06
CA LYS A 37 6.35 6.66 -7.63
C LYS A 37 5.92 6.94 -9.07
N CYS A 38 4.69 6.60 -9.42
CA CYS A 38 4.14 6.82 -10.75
C CYS A 38 2.85 7.63 -10.71
N GLN A 39 2.39 8.01 -11.89
CA GLN A 39 1.09 8.64 -12.13
C GLN A 39 0.35 7.78 -13.15
N GLU A 40 -0.94 8.03 -13.31
CA GLU A 40 -1.75 7.40 -14.35
C GLU A 40 -1.10 7.57 -15.75
N GLY A 41 -1.14 6.50 -16.54
CA GLY A 41 -0.57 6.44 -17.90
C GLY A 41 0.96 6.37 -17.96
N GLN A 42 1.68 6.45 -16.84
CA GLN A 42 3.15 6.37 -16.85
C GLN A 42 3.71 4.94 -16.85
N VAL A 43 2.89 3.96 -16.50
CA VAL A 43 3.22 2.55 -16.53
C VAL A 43 1.96 1.77 -16.90
N GLU A 44 2.11 0.85 -17.84
CA GLU A 44 1.09 -0.13 -18.19
C GLU A 44 1.56 -1.47 -17.64
N LEU A 45 0.92 -1.90 -16.55
CA LEU A 45 1.16 -3.17 -15.89
C LEU A 45 -0.14 -3.95 -15.87
N GLU A 46 -0.28 -4.83 -16.84
CA GLU A 46 -1.40 -5.74 -16.95
C GLU A 46 -0.89 -7.16 -16.81
N PHE A 47 -1.49 -7.90 -15.89
CA PHE A 47 -1.22 -9.31 -15.67
C PHE A 47 -2.51 -10.09 -15.93
N PRO A 48 -2.54 -11.04 -16.88
CA PRO A 48 -3.74 -11.81 -17.17
C PRO A 48 -4.33 -12.44 -15.91
N GLY A 49 -5.64 -12.26 -15.72
CA GLY A 49 -6.36 -12.77 -14.55
C GLY A 49 -6.24 -11.91 -13.28
N TYR A 50 -5.61 -10.74 -13.34
CA TYR A 50 -5.58 -9.78 -12.24
C TYR A 50 -6.31 -8.49 -12.62
N GLU A 51 -7.07 -7.97 -11.67
CA GLU A 51 -7.47 -6.56 -11.63
C GLU A 51 -6.42 -5.77 -10.85
N SER A 52 -6.23 -4.50 -11.20
CA SER A 52 -5.31 -3.61 -10.50
C SER A 52 -5.98 -2.31 -10.06
N TYR A 53 -5.62 -1.87 -8.86
CA TYR A 53 -6.14 -0.68 -8.21
C TYR A 53 -4.97 0.20 -7.79
N TRP A 54 -5.04 1.49 -8.10
CA TRP A 54 -3.91 2.42 -7.96
C TRP A 54 -4.31 3.66 -7.18
N ASN A 55 -3.49 4.05 -6.21
CA ASN A 55 -3.62 5.31 -5.49
C ASN A 55 -2.37 6.15 -5.70
N TYR A 56 -2.50 7.21 -6.49
CA TYR A 56 -1.39 8.07 -6.88
C TYR A 56 -1.23 9.23 -5.90
N ALA A 57 0.01 9.57 -5.56
CA ALA A 57 0.27 10.80 -4.83
C ALA A 57 0.09 12.03 -5.74
N GLN A 58 -0.38 13.14 -5.18
CA GLN A 58 -0.46 14.42 -5.91
C GLN A 58 0.93 14.91 -6.37
N LYS A 59 1.96 14.68 -5.55
CA LYS A 59 3.35 14.98 -5.90
C LYS A 59 3.87 13.92 -6.87
N LYS A 60 4.26 14.36 -8.09
CA LYS A 60 4.85 13.47 -9.11
C LYS A 60 6.13 12.80 -8.60
N GLY A 61 6.28 11.50 -8.91
CA GLY A 61 7.47 10.72 -8.57
C GLY A 61 7.63 10.42 -7.08
N TYR A 62 6.57 10.56 -6.29
CA TYR A 62 6.58 10.37 -4.84
C TYR A 62 5.51 9.37 -4.41
N SER A 63 5.80 8.59 -3.37
CA SER A 63 4.85 7.68 -2.70
C SER A 63 4.05 6.81 -3.70
N GLY A 64 2.75 6.66 -3.49
CA GLY A 64 1.84 5.88 -4.30
C GLY A 64 1.79 4.41 -3.91
N THR A 65 0.60 3.82 -4.01
CA THR A 65 0.35 2.42 -3.71
C THR A 65 -0.45 1.77 -4.84
N ALA A 66 -0.33 0.45 -4.96
CA ALA A 66 -1.13 -0.34 -5.90
C ALA A 66 -1.49 -1.69 -5.30
N VAL A 67 -2.63 -2.26 -5.71
CA VAL A 67 -3.01 -3.64 -5.37
C VAL A 67 -3.40 -4.37 -6.64
N PHE A 68 -2.83 -5.56 -6.87
CA PHE A 68 -3.25 -6.50 -7.91
C PHE A 68 -3.96 -7.66 -7.24
N THR A 69 -5.15 -8.05 -7.71
CA THR A 69 -5.94 -9.14 -7.13
C THR A 69 -6.59 -9.99 -8.21
N ARG A 70 -6.67 -11.31 -8.01
CA ARG A 70 -7.41 -12.21 -8.89
C ARG A 70 -8.92 -12.17 -8.68
N LYS A 71 -9.35 -11.77 -7.48
CA LYS A 71 -10.76 -11.68 -7.10
C LYS A 71 -11.17 -10.23 -7.12
N THR A 72 -12.27 -9.92 -7.80
CA THR A 72 -12.90 -8.60 -7.77
C THR A 72 -13.37 -8.32 -6.33
N PRO A 73 -12.94 -7.20 -5.72
CA PRO A 73 -13.41 -6.77 -4.41
C PRO A 73 -14.87 -6.29 -4.50
N LEU A 74 -15.58 -6.31 -3.38
CA LEU A 74 -16.93 -5.75 -3.24
C LEU A 74 -16.90 -4.23 -3.30
N SER A 75 -15.86 -3.61 -2.74
CA SER A 75 -15.65 -2.18 -2.76
C SER A 75 -14.16 -1.84 -2.68
N VAL A 76 -13.81 -0.64 -3.16
CA VAL A 76 -12.44 -0.11 -3.13
C VAL A 76 -12.48 1.28 -2.54
N THR A 77 -11.67 1.52 -1.51
CA THR A 77 -11.52 2.83 -0.86
C THR A 77 -10.09 3.31 -1.01
N TYR A 78 -9.94 4.57 -1.41
CA TYR A 78 -8.64 5.24 -1.56
C TYR A 78 -8.48 6.26 -0.43
N GLY A 79 -7.43 6.11 0.38
CA GLY A 79 -7.23 6.92 1.57
C GLY A 79 -8.04 6.43 2.79
N ILE A 80 -8.10 7.28 3.81
CA ILE A 80 -8.80 7.01 5.08
C ILE A 80 -9.90 8.02 5.39
N GLY A 81 -10.19 8.94 4.46
CA GLY A 81 -11.25 9.95 4.60
C GLY A 81 -10.80 11.20 5.38
N ILE A 82 -9.49 11.45 5.45
CA ILE A 82 -8.90 12.61 6.12
C ILE A 82 -7.99 13.31 5.11
N GLU A 83 -8.36 14.52 4.70
CA GLU A 83 -7.69 15.26 3.61
C GLU A 83 -6.18 15.38 3.81
N GLU A 84 -5.71 15.63 5.04
CA GLU A 84 -4.28 15.74 5.38
C GLU A 84 -3.49 14.43 5.13
N HIS A 85 -4.17 13.29 5.14
CA HIS A 85 -3.60 11.96 4.99
C HIS A 85 -3.74 11.41 3.56
N ASP A 86 -4.71 11.91 2.79
CA ASP A 86 -5.12 11.31 1.52
C ASP A 86 -4.42 11.90 0.28
N ASN A 87 -3.59 12.94 0.45
CA ASN A 87 -2.87 13.59 -0.66
C ASN A 87 -1.64 12.80 -1.16
N GLU A 88 -1.13 11.85 -0.37
CA GLU A 88 0.12 11.13 -0.65
C GLU A 88 -0.08 9.71 -1.22
N GLY A 89 -1.32 9.31 -1.53
CA GLY A 89 -1.63 8.02 -2.17
C GLY A 89 -1.22 6.79 -1.34
N ARG A 90 -1.31 6.90 -0.01
CA ARG A 90 -0.68 5.97 0.93
C ARG A 90 -1.49 4.73 1.27
N VAL A 91 -2.81 4.75 1.10
CA VAL A 91 -3.71 3.69 1.56
C VAL A 91 -4.65 3.25 0.45
N ILE A 92 -4.74 1.95 0.22
CA ILE A 92 -5.83 1.32 -0.53
C ILE A 92 -6.45 0.26 0.36
N THR A 93 -7.78 0.31 0.49
CA THR A 93 -8.57 -0.71 1.16
C THR A 93 -9.44 -1.43 0.14
N LEU A 94 -9.26 -2.74 0.03
CA LEU A 94 -10.15 -3.62 -0.74
C LEU A 94 -11.07 -4.37 0.23
N GLU A 95 -12.37 -4.27 0.02
CA GLU A 95 -13.35 -5.06 0.75
C GLU A 95 -13.62 -6.37 0.03
N PHE A 96 -13.43 -7.50 0.71
CA PHE A 96 -13.91 -8.80 0.27
C PHE A 96 -15.08 -9.26 1.13
N GLU A 97 -15.69 -10.37 0.73
CA GLU A 97 -16.81 -10.97 1.44
C GLU A 97 -16.49 -11.24 2.92
N ASN A 98 -15.30 -11.77 3.21
CA ASN A 98 -14.93 -12.25 4.54
C ASN A 98 -13.90 -11.39 5.28
N PHE A 99 -13.27 -10.41 4.63
CA PHE A 99 -12.21 -9.60 5.22
C PHE A 99 -12.00 -8.28 4.47
N TYR A 100 -11.36 -7.31 5.12
CA TYR A 100 -10.74 -6.17 4.45
C TYR A 100 -9.26 -6.43 4.24
N LEU A 101 -8.75 -6.05 3.07
CA LEU A 101 -7.32 -5.90 2.83
C LEU A 101 -6.95 -4.43 2.84
N VAL A 102 -5.98 -4.04 3.67
CA VAL A 102 -5.42 -2.70 3.70
C VAL A 102 -3.96 -2.74 3.28
N ASN A 103 -3.66 -2.15 2.12
CA ASN A 103 -2.30 -1.89 1.67
C ASN A 103 -1.91 -0.47 2.08
N VAL A 104 -0.82 -0.31 2.84
CA VAL A 104 -0.37 1.01 3.30
C VAL A 104 1.12 1.26 3.10
N TYR A 105 1.45 2.51 2.77
CA TYR A 105 2.80 3.06 2.87
C TYR A 105 2.82 4.15 3.95
N VAL A 106 3.26 3.80 5.16
CA VAL A 106 3.25 4.70 6.33
C VAL A 106 4.26 5.83 6.13
N PRO A 107 3.95 7.10 6.46
CA PRO A 107 4.89 8.20 6.34
C PRO A 107 6.16 7.99 7.18
N ASN A 108 7.31 8.22 6.56
CA ASN A 108 8.60 8.23 7.24
C ASN A 108 8.78 9.54 8.04
N SER A 109 9.37 9.46 9.23
CA SER A 109 9.63 10.61 10.12
C SER A 109 10.74 11.55 9.61
N LYS A 110 11.41 11.19 8.50
CA LYS A 110 12.58 11.85 7.89
C LYS A 110 13.80 11.89 8.80
N GLU A 111 14.91 12.34 8.22
CA GLU A 111 16.14 12.67 8.98
C GLU A 111 15.82 13.64 10.12
N GLU A 112 16.54 13.47 11.22
CA GLU A 112 16.37 14.27 12.44
C GLU A 112 14.92 14.32 12.96
N LEU A 113 14.08 13.35 12.58
CA LEU A 113 12.68 13.24 13.01
C LEU A 113 11.83 14.45 12.61
N ALA A 114 12.19 15.15 11.52
CA ALA A 114 11.53 16.38 11.07
C ALA A 114 10.02 16.24 10.75
N ARG A 115 9.49 15.03 10.61
CA ARG A 115 8.05 14.74 10.42
C ARG A 115 7.45 13.87 11.53
N LEU A 116 8.10 13.74 12.68
CA LEU A 116 7.60 12.88 13.75
C LEU A 116 6.23 13.32 14.26
N ASP A 117 5.98 14.61 14.42
CA ASP A 117 4.67 15.10 14.89
C ASP A 117 3.53 14.67 13.95
N TYR A 118 3.75 14.81 12.64
CA TYR A 118 2.81 14.30 11.63
C TYR A 118 2.66 12.78 11.70
N ARG A 119 3.76 12.04 11.89
CA ARG A 119 3.74 10.58 12.02
C ARG A 119 2.89 10.14 13.22
N VAL A 120 2.96 10.82 14.35
CA VAL A 120 2.16 10.49 15.55
C VAL A 120 0.66 10.70 15.31
N VAL A 121 0.28 11.80 14.64
CA VAL A 121 -1.11 12.05 14.24
C VAL A 121 -1.60 10.97 13.27
N TRP A 122 -0.80 10.68 12.23
CA TRP A 122 -1.08 9.61 11.27
C TRP A 122 -1.34 8.26 11.96
N GLU A 123 -0.48 7.84 12.89
CA GLU A 123 -0.65 6.55 13.59
C GLU A 123 -1.96 6.50 14.40
N THR A 124 -2.30 7.62 15.04
CA THR A 124 -3.52 7.71 15.84
C THR A 124 -4.76 7.56 14.97
N ASP A 125 -4.81 8.26 13.84
CA ASP A 125 -5.98 8.27 12.97
C ASP A 125 -6.06 7.01 12.09
N PHE A 126 -4.92 6.52 11.60
CA PHE A 126 -4.85 5.23 10.91
C PHE A 126 -5.30 4.08 11.81
N ARG A 127 -4.91 4.06 13.08
CA ARG A 127 -5.39 3.06 14.05
C ARG A 127 -6.91 3.11 14.21
N LYS A 128 -7.51 4.30 14.33
CA LYS A 128 -8.97 4.44 14.40
C LYS A 128 -9.64 3.90 13.14
N TYR A 129 -9.08 4.21 11.97
CA TYR A 129 -9.57 3.69 10.70
C TYR A 129 -9.58 2.15 10.66
N ILE A 130 -8.45 1.50 10.99
CA ILE A 130 -8.34 0.04 11.02
C ILE A 130 -9.35 -0.58 12.00
N LEU A 131 -9.47 -0.03 13.22
CA LEU A 131 -10.43 -0.54 14.20
C LEU A 131 -11.88 -0.42 13.71
N SER A 132 -12.23 0.65 13.01
CA SER A 132 -13.57 0.82 12.43
C SER A 132 -13.90 -0.21 11.33
N LEU A 133 -12.88 -0.72 10.64
CA LEU A 133 -13.03 -1.81 9.67
C LEU A 133 -13.19 -3.16 10.38
N ASP A 134 -12.38 -3.39 11.42
CA ASP A 134 -12.36 -4.64 12.20
C ASP A 134 -13.68 -4.89 12.95
N GLU A 135 -14.39 -3.83 13.32
CA GLU A 135 -15.77 -3.90 13.83
C GLU A 135 -16.76 -4.56 12.85
N LYS A 136 -16.47 -4.52 11.54
CA LYS A 136 -17.34 -5.05 10.49
C LYS A 136 -16.86 -6.40 9.97
N LYS A 137 -15.56 -6.51 9.65
CA LYS A 137 -14.91 -7.74 9.13
C LYS A 137 -13.44 -7.74 9.55
N PRO A 138 -12.83 -8.93 9.76
CA PRO A 138 -11.39 -9.03 10.04
C PRO A 138 -10.55 -8.26 9.02
N VAL A 139 -9.49 -7.60 9.51
CA VAL A 139 -8.59 -6.80 8.68
C VAL A 139 -7.26 -7.51 8.48
N ILE A 140 -6.86 -7.70 7.23
CA ILE A 140 -5.49 -7.99 6.85
C ILE A 140 -4.83 -6.68 6.44
N TYR A 141 -3.95 -6.17 7.28
CA TYR A 141 -3.17 -4.96 7.01
C TYR A 141 -1.72 -5.35 6.68
N CYS A 142 -1.22 -4.83 5.56
CA CYS A 142 0.15 -5.05 5.10
C CYS A 142 0.73 -3.77 4.51
N GLY A 143 2.05 -3.67 4.48
CA GLY A 143 2.70 -2.47 3.98
C GLY A 143 4.14 -2.28 4.41
N ASP A 144 4.67 -1.13 4.05
CA ASP A 144 5.90 -0.59 4.62
C ASP A 144 5.53 0.39 5.74
N LEU A 145 5.92 0.03 6.95
CA LEU A 145 5.50 0.70 8.18
C LEU A 145 6.48 1.76 8.65
N ASN A 146 7.65 1.87 8.00
CA ASN A 146 8.71 2.78 8.41
C ASN A 146 9.01 2.70 9.93
N VAL A 147 9.01 1.50 10.49
CA VAL A 147 9.32 1.24 11.90
C VAL A 147 9.86 -0.18 12.06
N ALA A 148 10.94 -0.31 12.83
CA ALA A 148 11.40 -1.58 13.39
C ALA A 148 10.83 -1.66 14.81
N HIS A 149 10.11 -2.73 15.14
CA HIS A 149 9.36 -2.80 16.40
C HIS A 149 10.29 -3.10 17.58
N LYS A 150 11.25 -4.00 17.39
CA LYS A 150 12.16 -4.46 18.42
C LYS A 150 13.61 -4.33 17.97
N GLU A 151 14.53 -4.38 18.92
CA GLU A 151 15.97 -4.34 18.63
C GLU A 151 16.41 -5.45 17.66
N ILE A 152 15.79 -6.64 17.75
CA ILE A 152 16.08 -7.75 16.84
C ILE A 152 15.73 -7.45 15.37
N ASP A 153 14.90 -6.44 15.11
CA ASP A 153 14.50 -6.00 13.77
C ASP A 153 15.51 -4.99 13.17
N LEU A 154 16.52 -4.58 13.95
CA LEU A 154 17.61 -3.71 13.52
C LEU A 154 18.83 -4.54 13.07
N LYS A 155 19.67 -3.97 12.20
CA LYS A 155 20.93 -4.58 11.72
C LYS A 155 22.15 -3.89 12.29
#